data_AF-A0A8C6JRX2-F1
#
_entry.id   AF-A0A8C6JRX2-F1
#
_cell.length_a   1.000
_cell.length_b   1.000
_cell.length_c   1.000
_cell.angle_alpha   90.00
_cell.angle_beta   90.00
_cell.angle_gamma   90.00
#
_symmetry.space_group_name_H-M   'P 1'
#
loop_
_entity.id
_entity.type
_entity.pdbx_description
1 polymer ?
#
loop_
_entity_poly.entity_id
_entity_poly.type
_entity_poly.pdbx_seq_one_letter_code
_entity_poly.pdbx_strand_id
1 'polypeptide(L)'
;MPHFLVYFLNVLCCFVGYTGELCQSEIDHCIQEPCQNGGTCSSNINGFSCQCPEGFLGSSCEEKIDPCASSPCQNNGTCYADRLAFSCSCSPGFTGPTCAQLIDFCALNPCAHGICRSVGTSYRCLCIPGYHGLYCEEEYNECLSAPCQNGATCRDLVNSYECVCLAEYEGRHCELYKDPCLNINCQNGGTCDSEGLNATCICAPGYAGEDCEIDVNDCDSNPCHHAGTCIDQPGGYTCHCPHGWVGANCEIHLQWKSGHMAESLTNMPRHSLYIIIGALCVAFVLMLIILIVGICRISRIEYQGSSRPAYEEFYNCRSIDSEFSSAIASIRHARFGKKSRPAMYDATPIAYEDYSPDDKPLVTLIKTKDL
;
A
#
# COMPACT_ATOMS: atom_id res chain seq x y z
N MET A 1 90.66 88.16 65.25
CA MET A 1 90.09 87.31 66.32
C MET A 1 89.46 88.24 67.34
N PRO A 2 88.24 87.99 67.87
CA PRO A 2 87.67 86.68 68.25
C PRO A 2 86.48 86.25 67.37
N HIS A 3 86.33 84.96 67.06
CA HIS A 3 85.41 83.99 67.67
C HIS A 3 83.94 84.44 67.69
N PHE A 4 83.06 83.74 66.96
CA PHE A 4 81.91 83.03 67.53
C PHE A 4 81.21 82.13 66.47
N LEU A 5 81.14 80.85 66.84
CA LEU A 5 80.25 79.76 66.43
C LEU A 5 79.95 79.46 64.96
N VAL A 6 80.59 78.37 64.52
CA VAL A 6 80.01 77.38 63.61
C VAL A 6 78.71 76.85 64.23
N TYR A 7 77.56 77.25 63.69
CA TYR A 7 76.31 76.56 63.98
C TYR A 7 76.35 75.21 63.27
N PHE A 8 76.57 74.14 64.04
CA PHE A 8 76.13 72.82 63.64
C PHE A 8 74.60 72.87 63.57
N LEU A 9 74.06 73.00 62.36
CA LEU A 9 72.68 72.60 62.12
C LEU A 9 72.62 71.09 62.33
N ASN A 10 72.30 70.69 63.57
CA ASN A 10 71.77 69.38 63.87
C ASN A 10 70.42 69.29 63.15
N VAL A 11 70.44 68.86 61.89
CA VAL A 11 69.22 68.45 61.21
C VAL A 11 68.80 67.15 61.87
N LEU A 12 67.88 67.25 62.82
CA LEU A 12 67.27 66.09 63.47
C LEU A 12 66.48 65.34 62.39
N CYS A 13 66.93 64.14 62.05
CA CYS A 13 66.21 63.28 61.12
C CYS A 13 65.12 62.55 61.91
N CYS A 14 63.85 62.81 61.61
CA CYS A 14 62.73 62.19 62.31
C CYS A 14 62.59 60.70 61.96
N PHE A 15 62.08 59.92 62.91
CA PHE A 15 61.59 58.57 62.63
C PHE A 15 60.43 58.65 61.61
N VAL A 16 60.26 57.59 60.82
CA VAL A 16 59.21 57.51 59.78
C VAL A 16 57.85 57.84 60.40
N GLY A 17 57.13 58.80 59.80
CA GLY A 17 55.81 59.24 60.26
C GLY A 17 55.77 60.45 61.21
N TYR A 18 56.90 61.10 61.52
CA TYR A 18 56.95 62.28 62.40
C TYR A 18 57.57 63.52 61.73
N THR A 19 57.10 64.71 62.12
CA THR A 19 57.52 66.03 61.62
C THR A 19 57.66 67.06 62.75
N GLY A 20 58.18 68.24 62.43
CA GLY A 20 58.45 69.33 63.38
C GLY A 20 59.92 69.41 63.82
N GLU A 21 60.33 70.55 64.39
CA GLU A 21 61.74 70.81 64.77
C GLU A 21 62.31 69.82 65.80
N LEU A 22 61.44 69.15 66.57
CA LEU A 22 61.79 68.11 67.55
C LEU A 22 61.12 66.76 67.25
N CYS A 23 60.58 66.57 66.03
CA CYS A 23 59.82 65.37 65.65
C CYS A 23 58.63 65.08 66.57
N GLN A 24 58.02 66.13 67.13
CA GLN A 24 56.97 66.01 68.14
C GLN A 24 55.57 65.77 67.56
N SER A 25 55.39 65.95 66.24
CA SER A 25 54.10 65.85 65.59
C SER A 25 54.05 64.64 64.66
N GLU A 26 53.01 63.82 64.74
CA GLU A 26 52.74 62.80 63.73
C GLU A 26 52.35 63.46 62.40
N ILE A 27 52.80 62.88 61.29
CA ILE A 27 52.42 63.31 59.94
C ILE A 27 50.98 62.87 59.71
N ASP A 28 50.09 63.85 59.52
CA ASP A 28 48.72 63.57 59.07
C ASP A 28 48.69 63.45 57.55
N HIS A 29 48.65 62.21 57.07
CA HIS A 29 48.58 61.88 55.66
C HIS A 29 47.19 62.15 55.04
N CYS A 30 46.17 62.51 55.83
CA CYS A 30 44.81 62.78 55.37
C CYS A 30 44.53 64.26 55.03
N ILE A 31 45.45 65.19 55.31
CA ILE A 31 45.28 66.63 55.05
C ILE A 31 44.97 66.95 53.57
N GLN A 32 45.49 66.14 52.64
CA GLN A 32 45.30 66.32 51.20
C GLN A 32 44.07 65.56 50.66
N GLU A 33 43.20 65.04 51.54
CA GLU A 33 42.03 64.24 51.18
C GLU A 33 42.33 63.13 50.15
N PRO A 34 43.30 62.23 50.42
CA PRO A 34 43.75 61.25 49.44
C PRO A 34 42.66 60.21 49.10
N CYS A 35 41.65 60.02 49.93
CA CYS A 35 40.54 59.09 49.68
C CYS A 35 39.48 59.75 48.81
N GLN A 36 39.31 59.24 47.60
CA GLN A 36 38.34 59.73 46.62
C GLN A 36 36.93 59.17 46.90
N ASN A 37 35.93 59.68 46.17
CA ASN A 37 34.55 59.18 46.15
C ASN A 37 33.86 59.08 47.53
N GLY A 38 34.27 59.90 48.50
CA GLY A 38 33.70 59.90 49.85
C GLY A 38 34.26 58.82 50.78
N GLY A 39 35.44 58.26 50.47
CA GLY A 39 36.15 57.35 51.36
C GLY A 39 36.58 58.00 52.66
N THR A 40 36.54 57.22 53.75
CA THR A 40 36.98 57.68 55.08
C THR A 40 38.49 57.47 55.21
N CYS A 41 39.25 58.54 55.44
CA CYS A 41 40.70 58.48 55.57
C CYS A 41 41.13 58.22 57.02
N SER A 42 42.10 57.32 57.19
CA SER A 42 42.81 57.09 58.45
C SER A 42 44.31 57.25 58.24
N SER A 43 44.95 58.14 59.01
CA SER A 43 46.40 58.32 58.99
C SER A 43 47.07 57.25 59.85
N ASN A 44 48.17 56.68 59.37
CA ASN A 44 48.97 55.65 60.04
C ASN A 44 50.46 56.07 60.01
N ILE A 45 51.28 55.45 60.85
CA ILE A 45 52.73 55.77 60.94
C ILE A 45 53.51 55.55 59.63
N ASN A 46 52.96 54.73 58.73
CA ASN A 46 53.55 54.38 57.43
C ASN A 46 52.81 54.99 56.22
N GLY A 47 51.84 55.89 56.43
CA GLY A 47 51.06 56.50 55.34
C GLY A 47 49.58 56.69 55.68
N PHE A 48 48.69 56.54 54.70
CA PHE A 48 47.24 56.60 54.90
C PHE A 48 46.57 55.27 54.54
N SER A 49 45.37 55.03 55.07
CA SER A 49 44.49 53.95 54.66
C SER A 49 43.08 54.49 54.46
N CYS A 50 42.48 54.15 53.32
CA CYS A 50 41.14 54.57 52.96
C CYS A 50 40.14 53.44 53.21
N GLN A 51 39.05 53.74 53.92
CA GLN A 51 37.89 52.88 53.98
C GLN A 51 36.89 53.33 52.91
N CYS A 52 36.79 52.53 51.86
CA CYS A 52 35.98 52.88 50.69
C CYS A 52 34.48 52.65 50.94
N PRO A 53 33.62 53.56 50.44
CA PRO A 53 32.19 53.37 50.46
C PRO A 53 31.78 52.25 49.49
N GLU A 54 30.56 51.72 49.65
CA GLU A 54 30.03 50.66 48.77
C GLU A 54 30.13 51.08 47.29
N GLY A 55 30.71 50.21 46.45
CA GLY A 55 30.87 50.47 45.02
C GLY A 55 32.23 51.01 44.60
N PHE A 56 33.19 51.17 45.51
CA PHE A 56 34.54 51.64 45.19
C PHE A 56 35.63 50.73 45.79
N LEU A 57 36.73 50.57 45.06
CA LEU A 57 37.93 49.81 45.39
C LEU A 57 39.19 50.66 45.08
N GLY A 58 40.36 50.12 45.40
CA GLY A 58 41.64 50.80 45.22
C GLY A 58 42.20 51.39 46.51
N SER A 59 43.46 51.78 46.48
CA SER A 59 44.18 52.26 47.67
C SER A 59 43.69 53.63 48.16
N SER A 60 43.09 54.39 47.26
CA SER A 60 42.49 55.71 47.46
C SER A 60 40.99 55.72 47.08
N CYS A 61 40.34 54.57 46.96
CA CYS A 61 38.94 54.45 46.51
C CYS A 61 38.68 55.06 45.12
N GLU A 62 39.70 55.01 44.27
CA GLU A 62 39.74 55.58 42.93
C GLU A 62 39.00 54.72 41.89
N GLU A 63 38.88 53.41 42.13
CA GLU A 63 38.27 52.47 41.20
C GLU A 63 36.78 52.30 41.52
N LYS A 64 35.91 52.57 40.56
CA LYS A 64 34.50 52.19 40.67
C LYS A 64 34.35 50.70 40.38
N ILE A 65 33.64 49.96 41.24
CA ILE A 65 33.30 48.57 40.98
C ILE A 65 32.40 48.51 39.76
N ASP A 66 32.88 47.85 38.71
CA ASP A 66 32.09 47.47 37.55
C ASP A 66 31.94 45.94 37.53
N PRO A 67 30.79 45.39 37.94
CA PRO A 67 30.55 43.96 37.94
C PRO A 67 30.49 43.35 36.52
N CYS A 68 30.46 44.17 35.46
CA CYS A 68 30.55 43.72 34.08
C CYS A 68 31.99 43.72 33.51
N ALA A 69 32.99 44.25 34.22
CA ALA A 69 34.36 44.37 33.73
C ALA A 69 35.01 43.01 33.37
N SER A 70 34.64 41.94 34.08
CA SER A 70 35.12 40.58 33.80
C SER A 70 34.35 39.85 32.70
N SER A 71 33.41 40.53 32.02
CA SER A 71 32.51 39.92 31.02
C SER A 71 31.82 38.63 31.51
N PRO A 72 31.06 38.69 32.63
CA PRO A 72 30.47 37.49 33.24
C PRO A 72 29.40 36.81 32.37
N CYS A 73 28.80 37.52 31.43
CA CYS A 73 27.78 37.00 30.52
C CYS A 73 28.42 36.25 29.34
N GLN A 74 28.26 34.93 29.31
CA GLN A 74 28.76 34.06 28.25
C GLN A 74 27.85 34.08 27.02
N ASN A 75 28.27 33.40 25.94
CA ASN A 75 27.47 33.19 24.72
C ASN A 75 26.87 34.47 24.12
N ASN A 76 27.68 35.53 24.07
CA ASN A 76 27.28 36.84 23.54
C ASN A 76 26.07 37.45 24.27
N GLY A 77 25.92 37.17 25.58
CA GLY A 77 24.94 37.83 26.44
C GLY A 77 25.33 39.28 26.74
N THR A 78 24.33 40.15 26.92
CA THR A 78 24.55 41.56 27.28
C THR A 78 24.56 41.71 28.79
N CYS A 79 25.62 42.32 29.33
CA CYS A 79 25.77 42.57 30.77
C CYS A 79 25.18 43.92 31.16
N TYR A 80 24.40 43.93 32.25
CA TYR A 80 23.87 45.12 32.89
C TYR A 80 24.37 45.16 34.34
N ALA A 81 25.06 46.22 34.71
CA ALA A 81 25.47 46.46 36.09
C ALA A 81 24.30 47.03 36.90
N ASP A 82 24.00 46.41 38.05
CA ASP A 82 23.07 46.90 39.05
C ASP A 82 23.79 47.04 40.40
N ARG A 83 24.32 48.24 40.65
CA ARG A 83 25.16 48.57 41.81
C ARG A 83 26.40 47.66 41.90
N LEU A 84 26.37 46.68 42.81
CA LEU A 84 27.43 45.69 43.06
C LEU A 84 27.14 44.34 42.39
N ALA A 85 25.92 44.15 41.87
CA ALA A 85 25.50 42.95 41.17
C ALA A 85 25.50 43.17 39.66
N PHE A 86 25.50 42.08 38.90
CA PHE A 86 25.26 42.11 37.46
C PHE A 86 24.01 41.30 37.12
N SER A 87 23.40 41.63 35.99
CA SER A 87 22.35 40.84 35.36
C SER A 87 22.73 40.64 33.89
N CYS A 88 22.52 39.42 33.39
CA CYS A 88 22.78 39.09 32.00
C CYS A 88 21.46 38.96 31.22
N SER A 89 21.35 39.68 30.10
CA SER A 89 20.35 39.35 29.08
C SER A 89 20.96 38.37 28.09
N CYS A 90 20.45 37.13 28.11
CA CYS A 90 20.97 36.07 27.28
C CYS A 90 20.54 36.19 25.83
N SER A 91 21.44 35.84 24.91
CA SER A 91 21.10 35.62 23.51
C SER A 91 20.15 34.43 23.36
N PRO A 92 19.37 34.34 22.25
CA PRO A 92 18.44 33.25 22.03
C PRO A 92 19.11 31.87 22.15
N GLY A 93 18.46 30.94 22.86
CA GLY A 93 18.99 29.58 23.08
C GLY A 93 19.84 29.40 24.33
N PHE A 94 20.09 30.45 25.11
CA PHE A 94 20.84 30.37 26.36
C PHE A 94 20.03 30.86 27.56
N THR A 95 20.33 30.32 28.73
CA THR A 95 19.66 30.60 30.01
C THR A 95 20.64 30.56 31.18
N GLY A 96 20.14 30.88 32.36
CA GLY A 96 20.90 30.97 33.61
C GLY A 96 21.52 32.35 33.85
N PRO A 97 22.06 32.60 35.05
CA PRO A 97 22.51 33.92 35.51
C PRO A 97 23.69 34.48 34.71
N THR A 98 24.48 33.62 34.06
CA THR A 98 25.65 33.98 33.24
C THR A 98 25.47 33.59 31.77
N CYS A 99 24.27 33.17 31.36
CA CYS A 99 24.00 32.68 30.00
C CYS A 99 24.86 31.50 29.55
N ALA A 100 25.40 30.73 30.51
CA ALA A 100 26.26 29.59 30.24
C ALA A 100 25.49 28.31 29.84
N GLN A 101 24.21 28.22 30.22
CA GLN A 101 23.39 27.03 29.99
C GLN A 101 22.64 27.16 28.66
N LEU A 102 22.56 26.07 27.89
CA LEU A 102 21.66 25.99 26.74
C LEU A 102 20.21 25.81 27.24
N ILE A 103 19.26 26.44 26.56
CA ILE A 103 17.84 26.17 26.79
C ILE A 103 17.55 24.73 26.37
N ASP A 104 17.00 23.95 27.29
CA ASP A 104 16.44 22.66 26.96
C ASP A 104 15.03 22.84 26.40
N PHE A 105 14.95 22.94 25.08
CA PHE A 105 13.69 23.06 24.36
C PHE A 105 12.81 21.80 24.44
N CYS A 106 13.37 20.66 24.86
CA CYS A 106 12.65 19.39 24.98
C CYS A 106 12.13 19.14 26.41
N ALA A 107 12.45 20.00 27.38
CA ALA A 107 12.09 19.82 28.78
C ALA A 107 10.57 19.68 29.03
N LEU A 108 9.73 20.23 28.15
CA LEU A 108 8.26 20.18 28.25
C LEU A 108 7.63 19.07 27.40
N ASN A 109 8.40 18.20 26.76
CA ASN A 109 7.92 17.18 25.82
C ASN A 109 6.94 17.75 24.78
N PRO A 110 7.38 18.71 23.94
CA PRO A 110 6.49 19.40 23.00
C PRO A 110 5.95 18.50 21.87
N CYS A 111 6.51 17.30 21.68
CA CYS A 111 6.08 16.36 20.64
C CYS A 111 5.02 15.40 21.20
N ALA A 112 3.86 15.29 20.54
CA ALA A 112 2.79 14.39 20.94
C ALA A 112 3.17 12.92 20.66
N HIS A 113 3.42 12.58 19.38
CA HIS A 113 3.79 11.23 18.94
C HIS A 113 5.17 11.22 18.28
N GLY A 114 6.21 11.53 19.04
CA GLY A 114 7.55 11.61 18.48
C GLY A 114 8.66 11.86 19.50
N ILE A 115 9.89 11.87 18.99
CA ILE A 115 11.09 12.14 19.78
C ILE A 115 11.50 13.60 19.56
N CYS A 116 11.56 14.38 20.65
CA CYS A 116 12.08 15.75 20.59
C CYS A 116 13.60 15.76 20.44
N ARG A 117 14.11 16.62 19.56
CA ARG A 117 15.54 16.85 19.40
C ARG A 117 15.85 18.34 19.32
N SER A 118 16.68 18.83 20.23
CA SER A 118 17.22 20.19 20.16
C SER A 118 18.10 20.37 18.92
N VAL A 119 17.90 21.47 18.19
CA VAL A 119 18.64 21.83 16.98
C VAL A 119 18.98 23.32 17.06
N GLY A 120 20.24 23.62 17.37
CA GLY A 120 20.70 25.01 17.56
C GLY A 120 19.93 25.71 18.69
N THR A 121 19.22 26.78 18.35
CA THR A 121 18.37 27.58 19.26
C THR A 121 16.88 27.22 19.15
N SER A 122 16.56 26.04 18.64
CA SER A 122 15.19 25.53 18.47
C SER A 122 15.15 24.03 18.76
N TYR A 123 14.00 23.40 18.52
CA TYR A 123 13.82 21.96 18.53
C TYR A 123 13.06 21.51 17.28
N ARG A 124 13.12 20.21 17.02
CA ARG A 124 12.23 19.56 16.06
C ARG A 124 11.73 18.25 16.62
N CYS A 125 10.51 17.88 16.22
CA CYS A 125 9.95 16.58 16.52
C CYS A 125 10.27 15.59 15.41
N LEU A 126 10.76 14.41 15.80
CA LEU A 126 10.90 13.25 14.92
C LEU A 126 9.68 12.37 15.14
N CYS A 127 8.71 12.46 14.25
CA CYS A 127 7.47 11.72 14.38
C CYS A 127 7.70 10.22 14.25
N ILE A 128 7.00 9.45 15.08
CA ILE A 128 6.90 8.01 14.86
C ILE A 128 6.11 7.75 13.56
N PRO A 129 6.35 6.62 12.86
CA PRO A 129 5.59 6.27 11.67
C PRO A 129 4.08 6.32 11.93
N GLY A 130 3.31 6.87 11.00
CA GLY A 130 1.85 7.11 11.13
C GLY A 130 1.47 8.53 11.59
N TYR A 131 2.42 9.35 12.05
CA TYR A 131 2.11 10.71 12.49
C TYR A 131 2.88 11.80 11.72
N HIS A 132 2.28 12.99 11.66
CA HIS A 132 2.83 14.18 11.03
C HIS A 132 2.39 15.47 11.75
N GLY A 133 2.77 16.61 11.18
CA GLY A 133 2.64 17.92 11.81
C GLY A 133 3.95 18.40 12.42
N LEU A 134 3.94 19.62 12.94
CA LEU A 134 5.13 20.23 13.54
C LEU A 134 5.47 19.57 14.89
N TYR A 135 4.45 19.08 15.57
CA TYR A 135 4.51 18.47 16.90
C TYR A 135 4.11 16.99 16.89
N CYS A 136 3.96 16.38 15.71
CA CYS A 136 3.49 15.00 15.55
C CYS A 136 2.11 14.77 16.16
N GLU A 137 1.24 15.77 16.00
CA GLU A 137 -0.11 15.86 16.56
C GLU A 137 -1.19 15.31 15.63
N GLU A 138 -0.87 15.16 14.34
CA GLU A 138 -1.77 14.67 13.31
C GLU A 138 -1.40 13.23 12.93
N GLU A 139 -2.40 12.38 12.72
CA GLU A 139 -2.25 11.01 12.27
C GLU A 139 -2.57 10.95 10.76
N TYR A 140 -1.82 10.17 10.00
CA TYR A 140 -2.04 10.01 8.57
C TYR A 140 -3.25 9.14 8.30
N ASN A 141 -4.33 9.74 7.80
CA ASN A 141 -5.48 8.93 7.37
C ASN A 141 -5.20 8.21 6.04
N GLU A 142 -4.81 6.93 6.08
CA GLU A 142 -4.52 6.16 4.87
C GLU A 142 -5.78 5.86 4.04
N CYS A 143 -6.97 5.90 4.65
CA CYS A 143 -8.24 5.68 3.97
C CYS A 143 -8.61 6.80 2.98
N LEU A 144 -8.01 8.00 3.08
CA LEU A 144 -8.22 9.08 2.10
C LEU A 144 -7.78 8.72 0.68
N SER A 145 -6.86 7.77 0.56
CA SER A 145 -6.42 7.25 -0.74
C SER A 145 -7.42 6.28 -1.39
N ALA A 146 -8.52 5.95 -0.69
CA ALA A 146 -9.52 4.95 -1.05
C ALA A 146 -8.89 3.61 -1.48
N PRO A 147 -8.08 2.97 -0.62
CA PRO A 147 -7.30 1.78 -1.00
C PRO A 147 -8.14 0.50 -1.11
N CYS A 148 -9.37 0.49 -0.60
CA CYS A 148 -10.27 -0.66 -0.59
C CYS A 148 -11.16 -0.69 -1.83
N GLN A 149 -11.28 -1.86 -2.46
CA GLN A 149 -12.04 -2.05 -3.70
C GLN A 149 -13.41 -2.69 -3.42
N ASN A 150 -14.23 -2.81 -4.47
CA ASN A 150 -15.50 -3.56 -4.46
C ASN A 150 -16.48 -3.16 -3.34
N GLY A 151 -16.53 -1.87 -3.00
CA GLY A 151 -17.43 -1.35 -1.97
C GLY A 151 -17.07 -1.73 -0.54
N ALA A 152 -15.86 -2.24 -0.31
CA ALA A 152 -15.37 -2.55 1.03
C ALA A 152 -15.22 -1.29 1.89
N THR A 153 -15.38 -1.46 3.20
CA THR A 153 -15.24 -0.36 4.17
C THR A 153 -13.78 -0.25 4.61
N CYS A 154 -13.18 0.93 4.45
CA CYS A 154 -11.83 1.20 4.94
C CYS A 154 -11.86 1.58 6.43
N ARG A 155 -11.04 0.90 7.24
CA ARG A 155 -10.79 1.25 8.63
C ARG A 155 -9.36 1.76 8.76
N ASP A 156 -9.27 3.01 9.17
CA ASP A 156 -8.03 3.72 9.47
C ASP A 156 -7.36 3.14 10.71
N LEU A 157 -6.04 2.95 10.67
CA LEU A 157 -5.23 2.43 11.76
C LEU A 157 -3.92 3.23 11.81
N VAL A 158 -3.23 3.22 12.94
CA VAL A 158 -1.94 3.94 13.03
C VAL A 158 -0.95 3.33 12.03
N ASN A 159 -0.46 4.16 11.09
CA ASN A 159 0.54 3.79 10.08
C ASN A 159 0.10 2.62 9.18
N SER A 160 -1.20 2.37 9.06
CA SER A 160 -1.76 1.26 8.26
C SER A 160 -3.26 1.40 8.08
N TYR A 161 -3.87 0.52 7.30
CA TYR A 161 -5.33 0.45 7.22
C TYR A 161 -5.77 -1.00 7.07
N GLU A 162 -7.06 -1.22 7.31
CA GLU A 162 -7.71 -2.49 7.10
C GLU A 162 -8.95 -2.32 6.21
N CYS A 163 -9.04 -3.12 5.16
CA CYS A 163 -10.24 -3.20 4.34
C CYS A 163 -11.15 -4.30 4.88
N VAL A 164 -12.34 -3.91 5.33
CA VAL A 164 -13.39 -4.85 5.72
C VAL A 164 -14.18 -5.20 4.47
N CYS A 165 -13.88 -6.38 3.93
CA CYS A 165 -14.47 -6.87 2.69
C CYS A 165 -15.93 -7.28 2.85
N LEU A 166 -16.70 -7.12 1.78
CA LEU A 166 -17.99 -7.78 1.64
C LEU A 166 -17.79 -9.31 1.55
N ALA A 167 -18.84 -10.07 1.82
CA ALA A 167 -18.74 -11.52 2.00
C ALA A 167 -18.18 -12.23 0.75
N GLU A 168 -18.49 -11.71 -0.43
CA GLU A 168 -18.10 -12.17 -1.76
C GLU A 168 -16.65 -11.84 -2.14
N TYR A 169 -15.92 -11.07 -1.34
CA TYR A 169 -14.57 -10.59 -1.68
C TYR A 169 -13.53 -10.93 -0.61
N GLU A 170 -12.28 -11.11 -1.06
CA GLU A 170 -11.08 -11.33 -0.24
C GLU A 170 -9.86 -10.59 -0.81
N GLY A 171 -8.73 -10.74 -0.15
CA GLY A 171 -7.50 -10.00 -0.45
C GLY A 171 -7.31 -8.82 0.49
N ARG A 172 -6.13 -8.20 0.42
CA ARG A 172 -5.76 -7.09 1.32
C ARG A 172 -6.60 -5.84 1.05
N HIS A 173 -7.00 -5.67 -0.20
CA HIS A 173 -7.78 -4.55 -0.71
C HIS A 173 -9.19 -4.98 -1.13
N CYS A 174 -9.60 -6.21 -0.77
CA CYS A 174 -10.87 -6.81 -1.23
C CYS A 174 -10.97 -6.90 -2.75
N GLU A 175 -9.83 -7.11 -3.42
CA GLU A 175 -9.68 -7.11 -4.88
C GLU A 175 -10.05 -8.45 -5.52
N LEU A 176 -10.05 -9.53 -4.74
CA LEU A 176 -10.32 -10.88 -5.24
C LEU A 176 -11.77 -11.24 -4.96
N TYR A 177 -12.44 -11.79 -5.97
CA TYR A 177 -13.76 -12.39 -5.80
C TYR A 177 -13.61 -13.81 -5.23
N LYS A 178 -14.32 -14.11 -4.15
CA LYS A 178 -14.42 -15.46 -3.60
C LYS A 178 -15.36 -16.27 -4.48
N ASP A 179 -14.80 -17.07 -5.37
CA ASP A 179 -15.58 -18.02 -6.16
C ASP A 179 -16.05 -19.17 -5.24
N PRO A 180 -17.36 -19.26 -4.94
CA PRO A 180 -17.86 -20.31 -4.05
C PRO A 180 -17.74 -21.70 -4.70
N CYS A 181 -17.59 -21.80 -6.02
CA CYS A 181 -17.47 -23.06 -6.76
C CYS A 181 -16.02 -23.58 -6.87
N LEU A 182 -15.00 -22.82 -6.44
CA LEU A 182 -13.60 -23.21 -6.62
C LEU A 182 -13.22 -24.52 -5.92
N ASN A 183 -13.88 -24.84 -4.80
CA ASN A 183 -13.64 -26.06 -4.00
C ASN A 183 -14.86 -26.99 -3.92
N ILE A 184 -15.92 -26.73 -4.68
CA ILE A 184 -17.13 -27.54 -4.69
C ILE A 184 -17.06 -28.52 -5.86
N ASN A 185 -17.26 -29.80 -5.60
CA ASN A 185 -17.21 -30.83 -6.61
C ASN A 185 -18.54 -31.58 -6.70
N CYS A 186 -19.43 -31.08 -7.56
CA CYS A 186 -20.71 -31.74 -7.84
C CYS A 186 -20.48 -33.07 -8.56
N GLN A 187 -21.01 -34.16 -7.99
CA GLN A 187 -20.91 -35.50 -8.53
C GLN A 187 -21.96 -35.74 -9.63
N ASN A 188 -21.84 -36.88 -10.33
CA ASN A 188 -22.84 -37.37 -11.28
C ASN A 188 -23.29 -36.38 -12.37
N GLY A 189 -22.37 -35.51 -12.81
CA GLY A 189 -22.63 -34.52 -13.86
C GLY A 189 -23.42 -33.29 -13.38
N GLY A 190 -23.52 -33.07 -12.07
CA GLY A 190 -24.05 -31.83 -11.50
C GLY A 190 -23.21 -30.61 -11.89
N THR A 191 -23.85 -29.45 -11.96
CA THR A 191 -23.20 -28.16 -12.25
C THR A 191 -23.25 -27.28 -11.00
N CYS A 192 -22.13 -26.68 -10.61
CA CYS A 192 -22.09 -25.75 -9.49
C CYS A 192 -22.70 -24.40 -9.93
N ASP A 193 -23.65 -23.91 -9.14
CA ASP A 193 -24.25 -22.59 -9.31
C ASP A 193 -23.67 -21.60 -8.29
N SER A 194 -23.29 -20.42 -8.79
CA SER A 194 -22.63 -19.34 -8.04
C SER A 194 -23.48 -18.08 -7.93
N GLU A 195 -24.78 -18.14 -8.25
CA GLU A 195 -25.69 -16.99 -8.14
C GLU A 195 -25.89 -16.48 -6.69
N GLY A 196 -25.40 -17.20 -5.66
CA GLY A 196 -25.48 -16.82 -4.25
C GLY A 196 -24.15 -16.81 -3.49
N LEU A 197 -24.21 -16.44 -2.20
CA LEU A 197 -23.07 -16.47 -1.26
C LEU A 197 -22.55 -17.89 -0.97
N ASN A 198 -23.43 -18.88 -1.08
CA ASN A 198 -23.10 -20.29 -0.92
C ASN A 198 -23.24 -20.97 -2.28
N ALA A 199 -22.23 -21.76 -2.65
CA ALA A 199 -22.31 -22.62 -3.82
C ALA A 199 -23.31 -23.74 -3.59
N THR A 200 -24.13 -24.02 -4.60
CA THR A 200 -25.09 -25.11 -4.59
C THR A 200 -24.93 -25.94 -5.86
N CYS A 201 -24.93 -27.26 -5.73
CA CYS A 201 -24.91 -28.14 -6.89
C CYS A 201 -26.31 -28.29 -7.50
N ILE A 202 -26.43 -27.96 -8.79
CA ILE A 202 -27.60 -28.29 -9.61
C ILE A 202 -27.39 -29.69 -10.16
N CYS A 203 -28.17 -30.64 -9.66
CA CYS A 203 -28.04 -32.05 -10.04
C CYS A 203 -28.62 -32.35 -11.42
N ALA A 204 -27.97 -33.27 -12.13
CA ALA A 204 -28.51 -33.83 -13.37
C ALA A 204 -29.80 -34.62 -13.08
N PRO A 205 -30.71 -34.78 -14.07
CA PRO A 205 -31.93 -35.56 -13.88
C PRO A 205 -31.64 -36.97 -13.35
N GLY A 206 -32.38 -37.41 -12.33
CA GLY A 206 -32.17 -38.69 -11.66
C GLY A 206 -31.18 -38.66 -10.49
N TYR A 207 -30.57 -37.52 -10.16
CA TYR A 207 -29.67 -37.41 -9.00
C TYR A 207 -30.17 -36.36 -7.99
N ALA A 208 -29.83 -36.57 -6.72
CA ALA A 208 -30.16 -35.72 -5.59
C ALA A 208 -29.00 -35.66 -4.58
N GLY A 209 -29.13 -34.83 -3.53
CA GLY A 209 -28.09 -34.60 -2.52
C GLY A 209 -27.49 -33.19 -2.61
N GLU A 210 -26.66 -32.82 -1.64
CA GLU A 210 -25.97 -31.52 -1.62
C GLU A 210 -24.85 -31.47 -2.67
N ASP A 211 -24.20 -32.61 -2.91
CA ASP A 211 -23.14 -32.80 -3.90
C ASP A 211 -23.61 -33.67 -5.08
N CYS A 212 -24.92 -33.90 -5.23
CA CYS A 212 -25.52 -34.78 -6.25
C CYS A 212 -25.06 -36.24 -6.18
N GLU A 213 -24.75 -36.71 -4.98
CA GLU A 213 -24.20 -38.04 -4.69
C GLU A 213 -25.24 -39.16 -4.66
N ILE A 214 -26.53 -38.82 -4.56
CA ILE A 214 -27.63 -39.78 -4.42
C ILE A 214 -28.24 -40.05 -5.79
N ASP A 215 -28.25 -41.32 -6.21
CA ASP A 215 -29.01 -41.78 -7.37
C ASP A 215 -30.48 -41.99 -6.96
N VAL A 216 -31.41 -41.36 -7.67
CA VAL A 216 -32.83 -41.39 -7.37
C VAL A 216 -33.43 -42.64 -7.99
N ASN A 217 -33.83 -43.59 -7.15
CA ASN A 217 -34.46 -44.81 -7.61
C ASN A 217 -35.89 -44.56 -8.11
N ASP A 218 -36.06 -44.46 -9.43
CA ASP A 218 -37.36 -44.20 -10.05
C ASP A 218 -38.34 -45.38 -9.88
N CYS A 219 -37.83 -46.57 -9.56
CA CYS A 219 -38.65 -47.76 -9.31
C CYS A 219 -39.40 -47.75 -7.97
N ASP A 220 -39.06 -46.88 -7.01
CA ASP A 220 -39.75 -46.78 -5.71
C ASP A 220 -41.23 -46.42 -5.86
N SER A 221 -41.57 -45.72 -6.94
CA SER A 221 -42.95 -45.37 -7.31
C SER A 221 -43.77 -46.55 -7.85
N ASN A 222 -43.16 -47.73 -8.03
CA ASN A 222 -43.74 -48.91 -8.68
C ASN A 222 -44.39 -48.60 -10.05
N PRO A 223 -43.63 -48.05 -11.01
CA PRO A 223 -44.21 -47.59 -12.27
C PRO A 223 -44.60 -48.73 -13.23
N CYS A 224 -44.00 -49.91 -13.10
CA CYS A 224 -44.27 -51.05 -13.98
C CYS A 224 -45.54 -51.80 -13.57
N HIS A 225 -46.56 -51.76 -14.42
CA HIS A 225 -47.83 -52.43 -14.18
C HIS A 225 -47.77 -53.95 -14.46
N HIS A 226 -48.83 -54.66 -14.04
CA HIS A 226 -49.05 -56.08 -14.33
C HIS A 226 -47.89 -57.02 -13.97
N ALA A 227 -47.20 -56.73 -12.86
CA ALA A 227 -46.03 -57.47 -12.40
C ALA A 227 -44.81 -57.42 -13.35
N GLY A 228 -44.66 -56.32 -14.10
CA GLY A 228 -43.42 -56.00 -14.79
C GLY A 228 -42.26 -55.75 -13.81
N THR A 229 -41.06 -56.19 -14.18
CA THR A 229 -39.85 -55.96 -13.38
C THR A 229 -39.30 -54.57 -13.69
N CYS A 230 -39.22 -53.70 -12.70
CA CYS A 230 -38.61 -52.38 -12.85
C CYS A 230 -37.09 -52.46 -12.72
N ILE A 231 -36.38 -51.78 -13.63
CA ILE A 231 -34.93 -51.60 -13.57
C ILE A 231 -34.64 -50.11 -13.56
N ASP A 232 -34.01 -49.67 -12.47
CA ASP A 232 -33.59 -48.30 -12.26
C ASP A 232 -32.44 -47.90 -13.20
N GLN A 233 -32.45 -46.66 -13.68
CA GLN A 233 -31.46 -46.14 -14.61
C GLN A 233 -31.17 -44.66 -14.31
N PRO A 234 -29.96 -44.15 -14.60
CA PRO A 234 -29.68 -42.73 -14.43
C PRO A 234 -30.67 -41.85 -15.20
N GLY A 235 -31.50 -41.09 -14.47
CA GLY A 235 -32.52 -40.20 -15.04
C GLY A 235 -33.83 -40.86 -15.45
N GLY A 236 -34.13 -42.09 -15.01
CA GLY A 236 -35.41 -42.75 -15.24
C GLY A 236 -35.42 -44.24 -14.90
N TYR A 237 -36.34 -44.98 -15.52
CA TYR A 237 -36.45 -46.43 -15.32
C TYR A 237 -36.80 -47.14 -16.63
N THR A 238 -36.54 -48.44 -16.67
CA THR A 238 -36.98 -49.34 -17.74
C THR A 238 -37.80 -50.49 -17.16
N CYS A 239 -39.00 -50.72 -17.68
CA CYS A 239 -39.83 -51.87 -17.31
C CYS A 239 -39.59 -53.07 -18.23
N HIS A 240 -39.31 -54.23 -17.63
CA HIS A 240 -39.32 -55.51 -18.32
C HIS A 240 -40.69 -56.15 -18.19
N CYS A 241 -41.45 -56.13 -19.28
CA CYS A 241 -42.83 -56.59 -19.28
C CYS A 241 -42.97 -58.11 -19.38
N PRO A 242 -43.94 -58.71 -18.67
CA PRO A 242 -44.26 -60.12 -18.82
C PRO A 242 -44.88 -60.41 -20.19
N HIS A 243 -44.83 -61.68 -20.61
CA HIS A 243 -45.37 -62.10 -21.90
C HIS A 243 -46.80 -61.61 -22.12
N GLY A 244 -47.04 -60.96 -23.28
CA GLY A 244 -48.33 -60.42 -23.65
C GLY A 244 -48.56 -58.96 -23.24
N TRP A 245 -47.60 -58.30 -22.58
CA TRP A 245 -47.68 -56.88 -22.23
C TRP A 245 -46.53 -56.08 -22.87
N VAL A 246 -46.83 -54.86 -23.31
CA VAL A 246 -45.89 -53.89 -23.90
C VAL A 246 -46.26 -52.46 -23.46
N GLY A 247 -45.47 -51.48 -23.86
CA GLY A 247 -45.58 -50.09 -23.39
C GLY A 247 -44.41 -49.72 -22.48
N ALA A 248 -44.28 -48.43 -22.16
CA ALA A 248 -43.19 -47.97 -21.29
C ALA A 248 -43.34 -48.54 -19.87
N ASN A 249 -44.59 -48.74 -19.43
CA ASN A 249 -44.94 -49.14 -18.07
C ASN A 249 -45.72 -50.47 -18.05
N CYS A 250 -45.66 -51.26 -19.13
CA CYS A 250 -46.39 -52.53 -19.29
C CYS A 250 -47.93 -52.39 -19.20
N GLU A 251 -48.46 -51.29 -19.70
CA GLU A 251 -49.88 -50.93 -19.66
C GLU A 251 -50.69 -51.48 -20.85
N ILE A 252 -50.02 -51.91 -21.93
CA ILE A 252 -50.68 -52.33 -23.17
C ILE A 252 -50.67 -53.85 -23.29
N HIS A 253 -51.84 -54.48 -23.34
CA HIS A 253 -51.96 -55.91 -23.60
C HIS A 253 -51.91 -56.21 -25.10
N LEU A 254 -50.96 -57.03 -25.54
CA LEU A 254 -50.86 -57.55 -26.91
C LEU A 254 -51.99 -58.56 -27.14
N GLN A 255 -53.11 -58.08 -27.65
CA GLN A 255 -54.12 -58.96 -28.24
C GLN A 255 -53.61 -59.48 -29.58
N TRP A 256 -52.89 -60.60 -29.56
CA TRP A 256 -52.52 -61.32 -30.77
C TRP A 256 -53.80 -61.94 -31.36
N LYS A 257 -54.48 -61.24 -32.27
CA LYS A 257 -55.43 -61.92 -33.16
C LYS A 257 -54.59 -62.84 -34.03
N SER A 258 -54.72 -64.15 -33.83
CA SER A 258 -54.15 -65.23 -34.64
C SER A 258 -54.66 -65.21 -36.10
N GLY A 259 -54.36 -64.14 -36.83
CA GLY A 259 -54.82 -63.93 -38.21
C GLY A 259 -53.77 -63.32 -39.14
N HIS A 260 -52.63 -62.85 -38.63
CA HIS A 260 -51.53 -62.36 -39.45
C HIS A 260 -50.25 -63.14 -39.15
N MET A 261 -50.34 -64.46 -39.34
CA MET A 261 -49.15 -65.25 -39.64
C MET A 261 -48.54 -64.71 -40.93
N ALA A 262 -47.28 -64.28 -40.83
CA ALA A 262 -46.33 -63.99 -41.91
C ALA A 262 -46.90 -64.14 -43.33
N GLU A 263 -47.57 -63.10 -43.84
CA GLU A 263 -47.90 -63.05 -45.25
C GLU A 263 -46.60 -62.76 -46.00
N SER A 264 -45.99 -63.85 -46.47
CA SER A 264 -45.07 -63.91 -47.58
C SER A 264 -43.81 -63.05 -47.51
N LEU A 265 -42.78 -63.58 -46.83
CA LEU A 265 -41.39 -63.37 -47.29
C LEU A 265 -41.10 -64.06 -48.65
N THR A 266 -42.08 -64.76 -49.23
CA THR A 266 -41.95 -65.51 -50.49
C THR A 266 -42.72 -64.91 -51.68
N ASN A 267 -43.57 -63.89 -51.48
CA ASN A 267 -44.30 -63.17 -52.55
C ASN A 267 -44.08 -61.66 -52.50
N MET A 268 -42.87 -61.21 -52.19
CA MET A 268 -42.54 -59.80 -52.43
C MET A 268 -42.45 -59.60 -53.96
N PRO A 269 -43.27 -58.73 -54.58
CA PRO A 269 -43.21 -58.49 -56.01
C PRO A 269 -41.79 -58.04 -56.37
N ARG A 270 -41.22 -58.55 -57.47
CA ARG A 270 -39.81 -58.31 -57.85
C ARG A 270 -39.42 -56.83 -57.80
N HIS A 271 -40.36 -55.92 -58.07
CA HIS A 271 -40.16 -54.46 -57.91
C HIS A 271 -39.78 -54.03 -56.50
N SER A 272 -40.42 -54.54 -55.45
CA SER A 272 -40.07 -54.20 -54.07
C SER A 272 -38.71 -54.77 -53.66
N LEU A 273 -38.33 -55.94 -54.19
CA LEU A 273 -36.99 -56.49 -54.00
C LEU A 273 -35.91 -55.61 -54.65
N TYR A 274 -36.14 -55.10 -55.86
CA TYR A 274 -35.22 -54.16 -56.51
C TYR A 274 -35.12 -52.82 -55.76
N ILE A 275 -36.19 -52.34 -55.15
CA ILE A 275 -36.17 -51.12 -54.32
C ILE A 275 -35.34 -51.34 -53.05
N ILE A 276 -35.49 -52.49 -52.39
CA ILE A 276 -34.72 -52.82 -51.18
C ILE A 276 -33.24 -53.00 -51.52
N ILE A 277 -32.91 -53.74 -52.60
CA ILE A 277 -31.53 -53.89 -53.08
C ILE A 277 -30.96 -52.51 -53.47
N GLY A 278 -31.74 -51.68 -54.16
CA GLY A 278 -31.35 -50.32 -54.51
C GLY A 278 -31.06 -49.45 -53.28
N ALA A 279 -31.92 -49.49 -52.27
CA ALA A 279 -31.74 -48.75 -51.02
C ALA A 279 -30.50 -49.22 -50.25
N LEU A 280 -30.26 -50.54 -50.20
CA LEU A 280 -29.07 -51.12 -49.57
C LEU A 280 -27.78 -50.76 -50.34
N CYS A 281 -27.81 -50.76 -51.67
CA CYS A 281 -26.69 -50.31 -52.50
C CYS A 281 -26.40 -48.81 -52.29
N VAL A 282 -27.43 -47.96 -52.23
CA VAL A 282 -27.24 -46.52 -51.96
C VAL A 282 -26.68 -46.31 -50.55
N ALA A 283 -27.20 -47.00 -49.54
CA ALA A 283 -26.69 -46.92 -48.18
C ALA A 283 -25.22 -47.37 -48.08
N PHE A 284 -24.85 -48.44 -48.79
CA PHE A 284 -23.48 -48.93 -48.84
C PHE A 284 -22.53 -47.93 -49.53
N VAL A 285 -22.96 -47.32 -50.64
CA VAL A 285 -22.18 -46.28 -51.32
C VAL A 285 -22.02 -45.03 -50.45
N LEU A 286 -23.07 -44.62 -49.74
CA LEU A 286 -22.99 -43.49 -48.80
C LEU A 286 -22.06 -43.78 -47.62
N MET A 287 -22.09 -44.99 -47.06
CA MET A 287 -21.17 -45.41 -46.01
C MET A 287 -19.71 -45.42 -46.50
N LEU A 288 -19.45 -45.90 -47.73
CA LEU A 288 -18.12 -45.83 -48.33
C LEU A 288 -17.65 -44.39 -48.56
N ILE A 289 -18.53 -43.50 -49.02
CA ILE A 289 -18.21 -42.07 -49.19
C ILE A 289 -17.88 -41.43 -47.83
N ILE A 290 -18.66 -41.70 -46.80
CA ILE A 290 -18.39 -41.18 -45.43
C ILE A 290 -17.07 -41.72 -44.90
N LEU A 291 -16.76 -42.99 -45.14
CA LEU A 291 -15.50 -43.62 -44.72
C LEU A 291 -14.29 -43.02 -45.47
N ILE A 292 -14.41 -42.79 -46.79
CA ILE A 292 -13.37 -42.13 -47.59
C ILE A 292 -13.16 -40.68 -47.12
N VAL A 293 -14.25 -39.91 -46.91
CA VAL A 293 -14.16 -38.53 -46.40
C VAL A 293 -13.58 -38.50 -44.99
N GLY A 294 -13.93 -39.46 -44.14
CA GLY A 294 -13.38 -39.64 -42.79
C GLY A 294 -11.88 -39.92 -42.80
N ILE A 295 -11.43 -40.85 -43.64
CA ILE A 295 -9.99 -41.16 -43.82
C ILE A 295 -9.23 -39.93 -44.37
N CYS A 296 -9.80 -39.19 -45.32
CA CYS A 296 -9.21 -37.94 -45.84
C CYS A 296 -9.18 -36.81 -44.79
N ARG A 297 -10.13 -36.76 -43.85
CA ARG A 297 -10.14 -35.81 -42.74
C ARG A 297 -9.08 -36.15 -41.68
N ILE A 298 -8.92 -37.43 -41.36
CA ILE A 298 -7.94 -37.93 -40.37
C ILE A 298 -6.50 -37.70 -40.85
N SER A 299 -6.21 -38.01 -42.12
CA SER A 299 -4.91 -37.76 -42.73
C SER A 299 -4.54 -36.26 -42.85
N ARG A 300 -5.53 -35.35 -42.78
CA ARG A 300 -5.31 -33.90 -42.68
C ARG A 300 -4.89 -33.44 -41.28
N ILE A 301 -5.29 -34.15 -40.23
CA ILE A 301 -5.05 -33.77 -38.83
C ILE A 301 -3.61 -34.12 -38.42
N GLU A 302 -3.07 -35.25 -38.89
CA GLU A 302 -1.66 -35.63 -38.63
C GLU A 302 -0.64 -34.68 -39.27
N TYR A 303 -1.01 -33.97 -40.34
CA TYR A 303 -0.11 -33.05 -41.04
C TYR A 303 0.09 -31.69 -40.34
N GLN A 304 -0.76 -31.31 -39.38
CA GLN A 304 -0.63 -30.05 -38.64
C GLN A 304 0.21 -30.17 -37.35
N GLY A 305 0.68 -31.37 -37.01
CA GLY A 305 1.40 -31.66 -35.77
C GLY A 305 2.92 -31.85 -35.87
N SER A 306 3.53 -31.82 -37.06
CA SER A 306 4.98 -32.07 -37.22
C SER A 306 5.74 -30.85 -37.71
N SER A 307 6.54 -30.27 -36.83
CA SER A 307 7.54 -29.26 -37.14
C SER A 307 8.80 -29.92 -37.71
N ARG A 308 8.94 -30.00 -39.05
CA ARG A 308 10.23 -29.95 -39.80
C ARG A 308 10.05 -29.95 -41.33
N PRO A 309 11.00 -29.38 -42.10
CA PRO A 309 10.81 -29.02 -43.49
C PRO A 309 11.26 -30.13 -44.44
N ALA A 310 10.53 -30.36 -45.54
CA ALA A 310 11.04 -31.15 -46.66
C ALA A 310 10.40 -30.75 -47.99
N TYR A 311 11.29 -30.53 -48.94
CA TYR A 311 11.19 -30.63 -50.39
C TYR A 311 10.56 -31.98 -50.84
N GLU A 312 9.95 -32.00 -52.04
CA GLU A 312 9.64 -33.15 -52.94
C GLU A 312 9.12 -34.45 -52.28
N GLU A 313 7.94 -35.01 -52.53
CA GLU A 313 7.12 -35.21 -53.72
C GLU A 313 5.79 -35.85 -53.24
N PHE A 314 4.74 -35.71 -54.06
CA PHE A 314 3.61 -36.63 -54.32
C PHE A 314 2.23 -35.97 -54.32
N TYR A 315 1.86 -35.58 -55.53
CA TYR A 315 0.50 -35.39 -56.02
C TYR A 315 -0.37 -36.62 -55.72
N ASN A 316 -1.51 -36.45 -55.04
CA ASN A 316 -2.77 -37.14 -55.41
C ASN A 316 -4.02 -36.77 -54.58
N CYS A 317 -4.23 -35.51 -54.18
CA CYS A 317 -5.52 -35.11 -53.59
C CYS A 317 -5.96 -33.67 -53.96
N ARG A 318 -5.60 -33.17 -55.15
CA ARG A 318 -5.97 -31.80 -55.57
C ARG A 318 -6.94 -31.70 -56.75
N SER A 319 -7.48 -32.80 -57.27
CA SER A 319 -8.34 -32.73 -58.47
C SER A 319 -9.85 -32.83 -58.25
N ILE A 320 -10.35 -33.09 -57.02
CA ILE A 320 -11.80 -33.35 -56.82
C ILE A 320 -12.59 -32.13 -56.30
N ASP A 321 -11.93 -31.10 -55.73
CA ASP A 321 -12.62 -29.91 -55.18
C ASP A 321 -12.97 -28.83 -56.22
N SER A 322 -12.49 -28.92 -57.47
CA SER A 322 -12.67 -27.85 -58.47
C SER A 322 -13.95 -27.92 -59.30
N GLU A 323 -14.60 -29.08 -59.44
CA GLU A 323 -15.79 -29.21 -60.29
C GLU A 323 -17.12 -29.19 -59.51
N PHE A 324 -17.12 -29.42 -58.20
CA PHE A 324 -18.35 -29.41 -57.39
C PHE A 324 -18.71 -28.02 -56.82
N SER A 325 -17.70 -27.14 -56.64
CA SER A 325 -17.92 -25.77 -56.13
C SER A 325 -18.47 -24.78 -57.19
N SER A 326 -18.31 -25.06 -58.49
CA SER A 326 -18.81 -24.20 -59.57
C SER A 326 -20.30 -24.40 -59.88
N ALA A 327 -20.88 -25.56 -59.54
CA ALA A 327 -22.30 -25.84 -59.76
C ALA A 327 -23.21 -25.20 -58.69
N ILE A 328 -22.72 -25.02 -57.45
CA ILE A 328 -23.51 -24.47 -56.33
C ILE A 328 -23.48 -22.93 -56.32
N ALA A 329 -22.51 -22.30 -56.99
CA ALA A 329 -22.38 -20.83 -57.08
C ALA A 329 -23.35 -20.16 -58.08
N SER A 330 -24.07 -20.91 -58.92
CA SER A 330 -25.02 -20.34 -59.90
C SER A 330 -26.46 -20.18 -59.37
N ILE A 331 -26.79 -20.72 -58.19
CA ILE A 331 -28.16 -20.70 -57.64
C ILE A 331 -28.35 -19.62 -56.55
N ARG A 332 -27.29 -18.94 -56.08
CA ARG A 332 -27.36 -18.01 -54.93
C ARG A 332 -27.10 -16.53 -55.24
N HIS A 333 -27.38 -16.07 -56.46
CA HIS A 333 -27.32 -14.64 -56.84
C HIS A 333 -28.68 -14.01 -57.18
N ALA A 334 -29.76 -14.46 -56.54
CA ALA A 334 -31.06 -13.78 -56.62
C ALA A 334 -31.77 -13.76 -55.26
N ARG A 335 -31.32 -12.89 -54.35
CA ARG A 335 -32.13 -12.04 -53.46
C ARG A 335 -31.22 -11.46 -52.36
N PHE A 336 -31.14 -10.13 -52.36
CA PHE A 336 -30.97 -9.21 -51.22
C PHE A 336 -30.20 -9.75 -50.00
N GLY A 337 -29.08 -9.20 -49.56
CA GLY A 337 -28.67 -7.79 -49.57
C GLY A 337 -28.21 -7.43 -48.15
N LYS A 338 -27.16 -6.61 -48.09
CA LYS A 338 -26.64 -5.84 -46.94
C LYS A 338 -25.68 -6.53 -45.94
N LYS A 339 -24.41 -6.10 -46.09
CA LYS A 339 -23.47 -5.53 -45.09
C LYS A 339 -23.47 -6.08 -43.66
N SER A 340 -22.34 -6.65 -43.25
CA SER A 340 -21.52 -6.14 -42.13
C SER A 340 -20.14 -6.81 -42.11
N ARG A 341 -19.15 -6.07 -41.57
CA ARG A 341 -17.70 -6.34 -41.58
C ARG A 341 -17.30 -7.44 -40.58
N PRO A 342 -16.11 -8.05 -40.71
CA PRO A 342 -15.34 -8.50 -39.56
C PRO A 342 -14.15 -7.56 -39.27
N ALA A 343 -13.86 -7.43 -37.98
CA ALA A 343 -12.69 -6.80 -37.42
C ALA A 343 -11.44 -7.67 -37.64
N MET A 344 -10.28 -7.03 -37.79
CA MET A 344 -8.98 -7.63 -37.48
C MET A 344 -7.97 -6.51 -37.23
N TYR A 345 -7.34 -6.63 -36.06
CA TYR A 345 -6.17 -5.96 -35.52
C TYR A 345 -5.00 -5.84 -36.50
N ASP A 346 -4.23 -4.76 -36.37
CA ASP A 346 -2.81 -4.77 -36.72
C ASP A 346 -2.02 -3.85 -35.79
N ALA A 347 -0.86 -4.33 -35.37
CA ALA A 347 0.02 -3.72 -34.38
C ALA A 347 1.22 -3.06 -35.06
N THR A 348 1.56 -1.84 -34.66
CA THR A 348 2.86 -1.22 -34.95
C THR A 348 3.37 -0.48 -33.70
N PRO A 349 4.69 -0.56 -33.38
CA PRO A 349 5.25 0.15 -32.25
C PRO A 349 5.75 1.54 -32.69
N ILE A 350 5.43 2.57 -31.91
CA ILE A 350 6.00 3.91 -32.08
C ILE A 350 6.80 4.24 -30.82
N ALA A 351 8.07 4.57 -31.06
CA ALA A 351 9.02 5.09 -30.09
C ALA A 351 8.65 6.51 -29.65
N TYR A 352 8.90 6.83 -28.37
CA TYR A 352 9.07 8.21 -27.92
C TYR A 352 10.28 8.29 -27.00
N GLU A 353 11.22 9.15 -27.38
CA GLU A 353 12.21 9.75 -26.51
C GLU A 353 11.53 10.76 -25.58
N ASP A 354 12.00 10.89 -24.35
CA ASP A 354 12.09 12.22 -23.74
C ASP A 354 13.21 12.29 -22.69
N TYR A 355 13.89 13.43 -22.70
CA TYR A 355 15.09 13.78 -21.96
C TYR A 355 14.73 14.39 -20.57
N SER A 356 15.69 14.29 -19.65
CA SER A 356 15.76 14.70 -18.21
C SER A 356 15.95 16.23 -18.00
N PRO A 357 16.40 16.79 -16.84
CA PRO A 357 16.01 16.79 -15.40
C PRO A 357 15.76 18.25 -14.85
N ASP A 358 15.33 18.45 -13.60
CA ASP A 358 15.94 19.42 -12.63
C ASP A 358 15.18 19.62 -11.29
N ASP A 359 15.97 19.69 -10.23
CA ASP A 359 15.66 20.14 -8.85
C ASP A 359 15.32 21.64 -8.75
N LYS A 360 14.46 22.04 -7.79
CA LYS A 360 14.77 23.04 -6.72
C LYS A 360 13.57 23.45 -5.84
N PRO A 361 13.84 23.99 -4.62
CA PRO A 361 12.87 24.18 -3.54
C PRO A 361 12.14 25.52 -3.61
N LEU A 362 10.93 25.59 -3.04
CA LEU A 362 10.19 26.84 -2.86
C LEU A 362 10.18 27.24 -1.39
N VAL A 363 10.98 28.26 -1.07
CA VAL A 363 10.76 29.21 0.02
C VAL A 363 10.47 30.55 -0.64
N THR A 364 9.27 31.11 -0.43
CA THR A 364 9.07 32.58 -0.29
C THR A 364 7.70 32.90 0.31
N LEU A 365 7.77 33.53 1.49
CA LEU A 365 6.87 34.51 2.10
C LEU A 365 5.73 35.08 1.25
N ILE A 366 4.50 34.98 1.75
CA ILE A 366 3.48 36.05 1.60
C ILE A 366 2.90 36.37 2.99
N LYS A 367 2.89 37.67 3.27
CA LYS A 367 2.44 38.35 4.47
C LYS A 367 1.11 39.05 4.13
N THR A 368 0.00 38.64 4.73
CA THR A 368 -1.28 39.40 4.84
C THR A 368 -1.94 38.89 6.13
N LYS A 369 -1.91 39.60 7.26
CA LYS A 369 -2.67 40.81 7.63
C LYS A 369 -4.19 40.61 7.54
N ASP A 370 -4.82 40.79 8.71
CA ASP A 370 -6.23 41.06 8.99
C ASP A 370 -7.24 39.89 8.84
N LEU A 371 -7.60 39.29 9.98
CA LEU A 371 -8.98 39.13 10.48
C LEU A 371 -8.98 38.69 11.95
#